data_AF-A0A3B6AU29-F1
#
_entry.id   AF-A0A3B6AU29-F1
#
_cell.length_a   1.000
_cell.length_b   1.000
_cell.length_c   1.000
_cell.angle_alpha   90.00
_cell.angle_beta   90.00
_cell.angle_gamma   90.00
#
_symmetry.space_group_name_H-M   'P 1'
#
loop_
_entity.id
_entity.type
_entity.pdbx_description
1 polymer ?
#
loop_
_entity_poly.entity_id
_entity_poly.type
_entity_poly.pdbx_seq_one_letter_code
_entity_poly.pdbx_strand_id
1 'polypeptide(L)'
;MDEQEFRRMLDLFPVVRSRDYCKDEVESSSEGTTQQTRAQEIKGTKKNAAEALFLRKLKMAAEKKVGATKAELFCKTFEEAHEKLVYKELDLDAAQRFLNAYKS
;
A
#
# COMPACT_ATOMS: atom_id res chain seq x y z
N MET A 1 23.34 25.71 9.97
CA MET A 1 22.24 24.74 9.82
C MET A 1 21.52 25.15 8.55
N ASP A 2 21.47 24.26 7.58
CA ASP A 2 20.79 24.52 6.31
C ASP A 2 19.26 24.55 6.51
N GLU A 3 18.51 25.28 5.67
CA GLU A 3 17.05 25.36 5.81
C GLU A 3 16.39 23.98 5.65
N GLN A 4 16.94 23.12 4.80
CA GLN A 4 16.44 21.77 4.60
C GLN A 4 16.73 20.89 5.82
N GLU A 5 17.90 21.04 6.44
CA GLU A 5 18.23 20.36 7.71
C GLU A 5 17.31 20.79 8.84
N PHE A 6 17.06 22.09 8.97
CA PHE A 6 16.15 22.63 9.96
C PHE A 6 14.73 22.10 9.75
N ARG A 7 14.24 22.05 8.51
CA ARG A 7 12.91 21.54 8.18
C ARG A 7 12.78 20.03 8.45
N ARG A 8 13.81 19.23 8.12
CA ARG A 8 13.88 17.80 8.50
C ARG A 8 13.85 17.57 10.00
N MET A 9 14.48 18.46 10.77
CA MET A 9 14.46 18.41 12.24
C MET A 9 13.09 18.79 12.81
N LEU A 10 12.42 19.81 12.26
CA LEU A 10 11.05 20.15 12.66
C LEU A 10 10.07 19.01 12.37
N ASP A 11 10.27 18.32 11.26
CA ASP A 11 9.50 17.13 10.89
C ASP A 11 9.67 15.97 11.87
N LEU A 12 10.58 15.98 12.86
CA LEU A 12 10.59 14.96 13.93
C LEU A 12 9.42 15.12 14.91
N PHE A 13 8.87 16.33 15.05
CA PHE A 13 7.84 16.62 16.04
C PHE A 13 6.44 16.44 15.45
N PRO A 14 5.61 15.53 15.99
CA PRO A 14 4.27 15.28 15.45
C PRO A 14 3.37 16.51 15.40
N VAL A 15 3.57 17.48 16.32
CA VAL A 15 2.77 18.72 16.40
C VAL A 15 2.97 19.64 15.20
N VAL A 16 4.12 19.56 14.51
CA VAL A 16 4.45 20.40 13.34
C VAL A 16 4.01 19.71 12.04
N ARG A 17 3.69 18.42 12.10
CA ARG A 17 3.21 17.65 10.96
C ARG A 17 1.74 17.93 10.74
N SER A 18 1.34 18.07 9.48
CA SER A 18 -0.08 17.97 9.12
C SER A 18 -0.59 16.57 9.47
N ARG A 19 -1.90 16.45 9.76
CA ARG A 19 -2.53 15.15 10.07
C ARG A 19 -2.26 14.10 8.99
N ASP A 20 -2.12 14.54 7.74
CA ASP A 20 -1.93 13.69 6.57
C ASP A 20 -0.45 13.60 6.12
N TYR A 21 0.50 13.93 7.00
CA TYR A 21 1.94 13.88 6.69
C TYR A 21 2.44 12.43 6.53
N CYS A 22 2.97 12.11 5.34
CA CYS A 22 3.76 10.91 5.06
C CYS A 22 5.19 11.34 4.75
N LYS A 23 6.17 10.84 5.52
CA LYS A 23 7.59 11.07 5.25
C LYS A 23 8.02 10.21 4.07
N ASP A 24 8.43 10.81 2.96
CA ASP A 24 9.09 10.08 1.88
C ASP A 24 10.46 9.59 2.40
N GLU A 25 10.58 8.29 2.64
CA GLU A 25 11.82 7.63 3.03
C GLU A 25 12.78 7.56 1.83
N VAL A 26 13.32 8.71 1.41
CA VAL A 26 14.31 8.77 0.32
C VAL A 26 15.74 8.98 0.80
N GLU A 27 15.97 9.14 2.11
CA GLU A 27 17.34 9.30 2.64
C GLU A 27 17.57 8.52 3.93
N SER A 28 17.79 7.20 3.77
CA SER A 28 18.69 6.46 4.64
C SER A 28 19.35 5.36 3.81
N SER A 29 20.45 5.74 3.17
CA SER A 29 21.46 4.83 2.67
C SER A 29 22.16 4.19 3.88
N SER A 30 21.89 2.91 4.11
CA SER A 30 22.85 2.01 4.76
C SER A 30 22.80 0.68 4.01
N GLU A 31 23.97 0.31 3.50
CA GLU A 31 24.25 -0.79 2.59
C GLU A 31 23.62 -2.13 3.01
N GLY A 32 23.02 -2.84 2.05
CA GLY A 32 22.38 -4.12 2.27
C GLY A 32 21.89 -4.78 0.97
N THR A 33 22.83 -5.28 0.17
CA THR A 33 22.75 -6.42 -0.77
C THR A 33 21.45 -6.67 -1.55
N THR A 34 21.53 -6.35 -2.85
CA THR A 34 21.07 -7.16 -4.00
C THR A 34 19.62 -7.68 -3.98
N GLN A 35 18.74 -7.01 -4.73
CA GLN A 35 18.09 -7.58 -5.94
C GLN A 35 17.24 -6.52 -6.62
N GLN A 36 17.77 -6.04 -7.74
CA GLN A 36 17.09 -5.18 -8.70
C GLN A 36 16.14 -6.06 -9.52
N THR A 37 14.92 -6.28 -9.04
CA THR A 37 13.85 -6.81 -9.89
C THR A 37 13.08 -5.64 -10.48
N ARG A 38 13.34 -5.41 -11.77
CA ARG A 38 12.70 -4.42 -12.64
C ARG A 38 11.18 -4.47 -12.50
N ALA A 39 10.63 -3.61 -11.65
CA ALA A 39 9.20 -3.32 -11.62
C ALA A 39 8.88 -2.55 -12.91
N GLN A 40 8.11 -3.19 -13.79
CA GLN A 40 7.55 -2.54 -14.97
C GLN A 40 6.76 -1.30 -14.53
N GLU A 41 7.05 -0.19 -15.19
CA GLU A 41 6.28 1.05 -15.09
C GLU A 41 4.82 0.78 -15.47
N ILE A 42 3.92 0.86 -14.50
CA ILE A 42 2.48 0.97 -14.76
C ILE A 42 2.03 2.34 -14.22
N LYS A 43 1.86 3.27 -15.16
CA LYS A 43 1.29 4.60 -14.99
C LYS A 43 -0.05 4.53 -14.23
N GLY A 44 -0.15 5.20 -13.07
CA GLY A 44 -1.41 5.40 -12.33
C GLY A 44 -1.21 6.06 -10.96
N THR A 45 -1.16 7.38 -10.92
CA THR A 45 -0.28 8.17 -10.04
C THR A 45 -0.64 8.29 -8.54
N LYS A 46 -1.74 7.74 -8.01
CA LYS A 46 -1.99 7.77 -6.52
C LYS A 46 -2.81 6.60 -5.96
N LYS A 47 -3.76 6.06 -6.72
CA LYS A 47 -4.60 4.92 -6.29
C LYS A 47 -3.80 3.61 -6.17
N ASN A 48 -2.81 3.44 -7.04
CA ASN A 48 -1.98 2.23 -7.08
C ASN A 48 -1.04 2.09 -5.87
N ALA A 49 -0.67 3.19 -5.21
CA ALA A 49 0.27 3.14 -4.09
C ALA A 49 -0.36 2.50 -2.84
N ALA A 50 -1.59 2.89 -2.50
CA ALA A 50 -2.31 2.31 -1.36
C ALA A 50 -2.65 0.82 -1.61
N GLU A 51 -3.04 0.50 -2.83
CA GLU A 51 -3.32 -0.88 -3.26
C GLU A 51 -2.06 -1.76 -3.22
N ALA A 52 -0.92 -1.26 -3.74
CA ALA A 52 0.36 -1.95 -3.65
C ALA A 52 0.82 -2.15 -2.20
N LEU A 53 0.60 -1.16 -1.32
CA LEU A 53 0.89 -1.28 0.11
C LEU A 53 0.03 -2.35 0.79
N PHE A 54 -1.26 -2.42 0.43
CA PHE A 54 -2.16 -3.46 0.92
C PHE A 54 -1.70 -4.85 0.47
N LEU A 55 -1.44 -5.05 -0.82
CA LEU A 55 -0.98 -6.34 -1.37
C LEU A 55 0.35 -6.78 -0.75
N ARG A 56 1.27 -5.86 -0.49
CA ARG A 56 2.51 -6.16 0.23
C ARG A 56 2.24 -6.64 1.66
N LYS A 57 1.36 -5.96 2.39
CA LYS A 57 0.97 -6.38 3.76
C LYS A 57 0.26 -7.74 3.74
N LEU A 58 -0.60 -7.98 2.75
CA LEU A 58 -1.29 -9.25 2.54
C LEU A 58 -0.28 -10.38 2.31
N LYS A 59 0.69 -10.20 1.40
CA LYS A 59 1.74 -11.17 1.12
C LYS A 59 2.55 -11.50 2.39
N MET A 60 3.04 -10.48 3.11
CA MET A 60 3.79 -10.70 4.36
C MET A 60 2.97 -11.48 5.42
N ALA A 61 1.68 -11.16 5.55
CA ALA A 61 0.80 -11.87 6.47
C ALA A 61 0.55 -13.32 6.04
N ALA A 62 0.36 -13.57 4.74
CA ALA A 62 0.20 -14.90 4.18
C ALA A 62 1.49 -15.73 4.35
N GLU A 63 2.66 -15.17 4.06
CA GLU A 63 3.95 -15.83 4.24
C GLU A 63 4.15 -16.29 5.69
N LYS A 64 3.82 -15.44 6.66
CA LYS A 64 3.87 -15.78 8.08
C LYS A 64 2.94 -16.93 8.48
N LYS A 65 1.82 -17.12 7.76
CA LYS A 65 0.78 -18.11 8.10
C LYS A 65 0.90 -19.42 7.34
N VAL A 66 1.28 -19.38 6.07
CA VAL A 66 1.26 -20.54 5.17
C VAL A 66 2.62 -20.84 4.50
N GLY A 67 3.62 -19.98 4.72
CA GLY A 67 4.95 -20.08 4.09
C GLY A 67 5.00 -19.47 2.69
N ALA A 68 6.22 -19.17 2.22
CA ALA A 68 6.45 -18.40 0.98
C ALA A 68 5.75 -18.96 -0.26
N THR A 69 5.93 -20.26 -0.54
CA THR A 69 5.36 -20.90 -1.74
C THR A 69 3.84 -20.89 -1.77
N LYS A 70 3.19 -21.10 -0.62
CA LYS A 70 1.72 -21.07 -0.52
C LYS A 70 1.17 -19.64 -0.46
N ALA A 71 1.95 -18.70 0.04
CA ALA A 71 1.55 -17.30 0.11
C ALA A 71 1.41 -16.69 -1.29
N GLU A 72 2.28 -17.03 -2.23
CA GLU A 72 2.16 -16.55 -3.61
C GLU A 72 0.89 -17.09 -4.29
N LEU A 73 0.59 -18.37 -4.10
CA LEU A 73 -0.66 -18.97 -4.58
C LEU A 73 -1.89 -18.30 -3.94
N PHE A 74 -1.82 -18.02 -2.64
CA PHE A 74 -2.88 -17.32 -1.91
C PHE A 74 -3.11 -15.91 -2.45
N CYS A 75 -2.04 -15.12 -2.66
CA CYS A 75 -2.17 -13.77 -3.20
C CYS A 75 -2.78 -13.78 -4.61
N LYS A 76 -2.35 -14.71 -5.47
CA LYS A 76 -2.91 -14.83 -6.82
C LYS A 76 -4.41 -15.19 -6.80
N THR A 77 -4.79 -16.17 -5.99
CA THR A 77 -6.21 -16.56 -5.86
C THR A 77 -7.06 -15.47 -5.23
N PHE A 78 -6.49 -14.68 -4.31
CA PHE A 78 -7.15 -13.50 -3.75
C PHE A 78 -7.39 -12.42 -4.81
N GLU A 79 -6.41 -12.11 -5.65
CA GLU A 79 -6.54 -11.13 -6.73
C GLU A 79 -7.65 -11.54 -7.72
N GLU A 80 -7.67 -12.81 -8.14
CA GLU A 80 -8.71 -13.35 -9.02
C GLU A 80 -10.10 -13.26 -8.38
N ALA A 81 -10.22 -13.58 -7.08
CA ALA A 81 -11.47 -13.48 -6.34
C ALA A 81 -11.93 -12.02 -6.18
N HIS A 82 -11.02 -11.10 -5.88
CA HIS A 82 -11.30 -9.67 -5.78
C HIS A 82 -11.80 -9.12 -7.12
N GLU A 83 -11.13 -9.47 -8.23
CA GLU A 83 -11.54 -9.00 -9.55
C GLU A 83 -12.95 -9.46 -9.90
N LYS A 84 -13.25 -10.74 -9.63
CA LYS A 84 -14.57 -11.31 -9.88
C LYS A 84 -15.65 -10.63 -9.02
N LEU A 85 -15.42 -10.53 -7.72
CA LEU A 85 -16.41 -9.98 -6.79
C LEU A 85 -16.67 -8.50 -7.03
N VAL A 86 -15.61 -7.69 -7.21
CA VAL A 86 -15.73 -6.22 -7.26
C VAL A 86 -16.13 -5.73 -8.65
N TYR A 87 -15.57 -6.30 -9.72
CA TYR A 87 -15.77 -5.77 -11.07
C TYR A 87 -16.80 -6.54 -11.89
N LYS A 88 -17.07 -7.82 -11.57
CA LYS A 88 -17.97 -8.67 -12.37
C LYS A 88 -19.29 -8.97 -11.66
N GLU A 89 -19.27 -9.20 -10.35
CA GLU A 89 -20.43 -9.68 -9.60
C GLU A 89 -21.09 -8.60 -8.72
N LEU A 90 -20.41 -7.49 -8.42
CA LEU A 90 -20.98 -6.44 -7.59
C LEU A 90 -22.12 -5.73 -8.32
N ASP A 91 -23.34 -5.93 -7.84
CA ASP A 91 -24.51 -5.23 -8.35
C ASP A 91 -24.62 -3.80 -7.80
N LEU A 92 -25.42 -2.97 -8.49
CA LEU A 92 -25.61 -1.57 -8.12
C LEU A 92 -26.30 -1.41 -6.75
N ASP A 93 -27.23 -2.30 -6.40
CA ASP A 93 -27.96 -2.25 -5.13
C ASP A 93 -27.02 -2.49 -3.93
N ALA A 94 -26.21 -3.54 -3.99
CA ALA A 94 -25.19 -3.86 -3.01
C ALA A 94 -24.15 -2.74 -2.91
N ALA A 95 -23.67 -2.21 -4.04
CA ALA A 95 -22.76 -1.07 -4.04
C ALA A 95 -23.36 0.14 -3.31
N GLN A 96 -24.64 0.44 -3.56
CA GLN A 96 -25.34 1.55 -2.93
C GLN A 96 -25.57 1.31 -1.43
N ARG A 97 -25.84 0.07 -1.01
CA ARG A 97 -25.91 -0.31 0.40
C ARG A 97 -24.59 -0.07 1.13
N PHE A 98 -23.45 -0.41 0.52
CA PHE A 98 -22.14 -0.10 1.11
C PHE A 98 -21.92 1.41 1.27
N LEU A 99 -22.27 2.21 0.27
CA LEU A 99 -22.13 3.67 0.34
C LEU A 99 -23.05 4.30 1.38
N ASN A 100 -24.25 3.76 1.56
CA ASN A 100 -25.21 4.25 2.56
C ASN A 100 -24.77 3.90 3.99
N ALA A 101 -24.16 2.72 4.19
CA ALA A 101 -23.62 2.31 5.49
C ALA A 101 -22.50 3.25 5.98
N TYR A 102 -21.71 3.83 5.07
CA TYR A 102 -20.67 4.81 5.41
C TYR A 102 -21.19 6.20 5.78
N LYS A 103 -22.48 6.49 5.50
CA LYS A 103 -23.11 7.79 5.75
C LYS A 103 -23.95 7.83 7.03
N SER A 104 -24.18 6.69 7.68
CA SER A 104 -24.82 6.59 9.00
C SER A 104 -23.79 6.65 10.11
#